data_AF-A0A6C0CD41-F1
#
_entry.id   AF-A0A6C0CD41-F1
#
_cell.length_a   1.000
_cell.length_b   1.000
_cell.length_c   1.000
_cell.angle_alpha   90.00
_cell.angle_beta   90.00
_cell.angle_gamma   90.00
#
_symmetry.space_group_name_H-M   'P 1'
#
loop_
_entity.id
_entity.type
_entity.pdbx_description
1 polymer ?
#
loop_
_entity_poly.entity_id
_entity_poly.type
_entity_poly.pdbx_seq_one_letter_code
_entity_poly.pdbx_strand_id
1 'polypeptide(L)'
;MSFNYLTIGFDCSPAAALKELNLREFALPFDWIVCNIKSIQICFETKFKDFHKNLTFNHNKTRLIDHYGFEFPHDYPLTNMTNFENNIGEGVFGEEQGNCITEKWYSYYSDVLDKYNRRIERFNNIVNDTKPIIVLCRYNTKDIFDLQELFIKYYKNNNIYFVNSCYEPFENDYIKNIYTEKENKWNDVNIWKEGINAIIKKIKQ
;
A
#
# COMPACT_ATOMS: atom_id res chain seq x y z
N MET A 1 7.85 -20.00 -12.74
CA MET A 1 7.97 -18.53 -12.83
C MET A 1 7.54 -17.94 -11.49
N SER A 2 8.39 -17.12 -10.88
CA SER A 2 8.11 -16.39 -9.64
C SER A 2 7.61 -14.99 -9.94
N PHE A 3 6.75 -14.45 -9.07
CA PHE A 3 6.19 -13.11 -9.19
C PHE A 3 6.56 -12.30 -7.95
N ASN A 4 6.75 -10.99 -8.11
CA ASN A 4 6.78 -10.07 -6.97
C ASN A 4 5.38 -9.49 -6.77
N TYR A 5 4.99 -9.26 -5.52
CA TYR A 5 3.71 -8.65 -5.17
C TYR A 5 3.95 -7.30 -4.49
N LEU A 6 3.21 -6.29 -4.91
CA LEU A 6 3.19 -4.97 -4.29
C LEU A 6 1.76 -4.58 -3.94
N THR A 7 1.61 -3.70 -2.96
CA THR A 7 0.38 -2.94 -2.80
C THR A 7 0.65 -1.47 -2.95
N ILE A 8 -0.27 -0.79 -3.64
CA ILE A 8 -0.31 0.67 -3.74
C ILE A 8 -1.80 1.00 -3.68
N GLY A 9 -2.25 1.58 -2.58
CA GLY A 9 -3.68 1.69 -2.30
C GLY A 9 -4.08 3.02 -1.72
N PHE A 10 -5.30 3.42 -2.05
CA PHE A 10 -6.02 4.46 -1.33
C PHE A 10 -6.33 4.04 0.12
N ASP A 11 -6.27 2.74 0.42
CA ASP A 11 -6.46 2.18 1.76
C ASP A 11 -5.60 0.92 1.98
N CYS A 12 -5.74 0.32 3.16
CA CYS A 12 -4.99 -0.86 3.58
C CYS A 12 -5.53 -2.20 3.06
N SER A 13 -6.66 -2.21 2.34
CA SER A 13 -7.35 -3.45 1.98
C SER A 13 -6.54 -4.35 1.02
N PRO A 14 -5.75 -3.83 0.05
CA PRO A 14 -4.83 -4.63 -0.74
C PRO A 14 -3.77 -5.36 0.10
N ALA A 15 -3.21 -4.69 1.12
CA ALA A 15 -2.20 -5.27 2.02
C ALA A 15 -2.80 -6.38 2.89
N ALA A 16 -4.04 -6.18 3.36
CA ALA A 16 -4.80 -7.22 4.05
C ALA A 16 -5.04 -8.45 3.16
N ALA A 17 -5.41 -8.25 1.90
CA ALA A 17 -5.65 -9.34 0.95
C ALA A 17 -4.37 -10.17 0.68
N LEU A 18 -3.22 -9.52 0.44
CA LEU A 18 -1.95 -10.25 0.26
C LEU A 18 -1.55 -11.03 1.52
N LYS A 19 -1.79 -10.46 2.71
CA LYS A 19 -1.51 -11.13 3.99
C LYS A 19 -2.38 -12.38 4.14
N GLU A 20 -3.68 -12.29 3.89
CA GLU A 20 -4.62 -13.41 4.00
C GLU A 20 -4.35 -14.50 2.96
N LEU A 21 -3.90 -14.14 1.76
CA LEU A 21 -3.49 -15.09 0.72
C LEU A 21 -2.11 -15.72 0.96
N ASN A 22 -1.39 -15.34 2.02
CA ASN A 22 0.01 -15.73 2.26
C ASN A 22 0.94 -15.42 1.08
N LEU A 23 0.67 -14.33 0.35
CA LEU A 23 1.50 -13.84 -0.77
C LEU A 23 2.42 -12.67 -0.36
N ARG A 24 2.24 -12.14 0.84
CA ARG A 24 3.08 -11.08 1.41
C ARG A 24 4.28 -11.67 2.14
N GLU A 25 5.45 -11.56 1.53
CA GLU A 25 6.71 -12.01 2.16
C GLU A 25 7.22 -11.03 3.24
N PHE A 26 7.01 -9.73 3.01
CA PHE A 26 7.45 -8.67 3.90
C PHE A 26 6.59 -7.42 3.74
N ALA A 27 6.72 -6.50 4.69
CA ALA A 27 6.10 -5.19 4.61
C ALA A 27 6.81 -4.27 3.60
N LEU A 28 6.01 -3.48 2.89
CA LEU A 28 6.38 -2.49 1.88
C LEU A 28 5.87 -1.09 2.27
N PRO A 29 6.38 0.00 1.66
CA PRO A 29 6.18 1.35 2.19
C PRO A 29 4.76 1.86 1.96
N PHE A 30 4.06 1.33 0.95
CA PHE A 30 2.67 1.66 0.68
C PHE A 30 1.69 0.66 1.30
N ASP A 31 2.18 -0.34 2.05
CA ASP A 31 1.31 -1.17 2.86
C ASP A 31 0.78 -0.35 4.03
N TRP A 32 -0.51 -0.51 4.35
CA TRP A 32 -1.12 0.07 5.57
C TRP A 32 -1.18 1.60 5.61
N ILE A 33 -0.97 2.29 4.49
CA ILE A 33 -1.10 3.75 4.41
C ILE A 33 -2.18 4.16 3.42
N VAL A 34 -2.67 5.39 3.59
CA VAL A 34 -3.62 6.02 2.66
C VAL A 34 -2.83 6.95 1.75
N CYS A 35 -2.91 6.72 0.44
CA CYS A 35 -2.21 7.54 -0.54
C CYS A 35 -3.02 7.75 -1.84
N ASN A 36 -2.79 8.89 -2.50
CA ASN A 36 -3.37 9.20 -3.81
C ASN A 36 -2.26 9.25 -4.88
N ILE A 37 -2.64 9.12 -6.16
CA ILE A 37 -1.69 9.06 -7.29
C ILE A 37 -0.81 10.31 -7.39
N LYS A 38 -1.33 11.51 -7.12
CA LYS A 38 -0.54 12.75 -7.18
C LYS A 38 0.58 12.74 -6.13
N SER A 39 0.28 12.34 -4.90
CA SER A 39 1.26 12.20 -3.84
C SER A 39 2.30 11.11 -4.17
N ILE A 40 1.88 9.99 -4.75
CA ILE A 40 2.80 8.94 -5.23
C ILE A 40 3.73 9.47 -6.32
N GLN A 41 3.22 10.25 -7.28
CA GLN A 41 4.03 10.86 -8.33
C GLN A 41 5.14 11.73 -7.73
N ILE A 42 4.80 12.63 -6.80
CA ILE A 42 5.78 13.52 -6.15
C ILE A 42 6.80 12.69 -5.35
N CYS A 43 6.33 11.65 -4.64
CA CYS A 43 7.19 10.74 -3.90
C CYS A 43 8.19 10.01 -4.81
N PHE A 44 7.75 9.47 -5.96
CA PHE A 44 8.64 8.82 -6.93
C PHE A 44 9.61 9.81 -7.56
N GLU A 45 9.15 11.00 -7.94
CA GLU A 45 9.99 12.06 -8.51
C GLU A 45 11.12 12.46 -7.56
N THR A 46 10.80 12.60 -6.27
CA THR A 46 11.75 12.97 -5.23
C THR A 46 12.44 11.78 -4.57
N LYS A 47 12.25 10.56 -5.11
CA LYS A 47 12.86 9.31 -4.62
C LYS A 47 12.67 9.09 -3.12
N PHE A 48 11.44 9.26 -2.63
CA PHE A 48 11.06 9.11 -1.22
C PHE A 48 11.79 10.04 -0.23
N LYS A 49 12.45 11.10 -0.71
CA LYS A 49 13.28 11.98 0.12
C LYS A 49 12.59 12.48 1.38
N ASP A 50 11.30 12.80 1.29
CA ASP A 50 10.50 13.38 2.37
C ASP A 50 9.44 12.41 2.93
N PHE A 51 9.59 11.12 2.62
CA PHE A 51 8.66 10.07 3.05
C PHE A 51 8.72 9.94 4.58
N HIS A 52 7.55 9.96 5.22
CA HIS A 52 7.43 9.90 6.68
C HIS A 52 8.15 11.03 7.42
N LYS A 53 8.33 12.21 6.79
CA LYS A 53 8.91 13.41 7.41
C LYS A 53 7.87 14.49 7.62
N ASN A 54 8.17 15.43 8.51
CA ASN A 54 7.32 16.56 8.85
C ASN A 54 5.91 16.14 9.28
N LEU A 55 5.84 15.10 10.11
CA LEU A 55 4.58 14.50 10.53
C LEU A 55 3.70 15.49 11.29
N THR A 56 2.43 15.54 10.91
CA THR A 56 1.39 16.33 11.58
C THR A 56 0.15 15.48 11.81
N PHE A 57 -0.64 15.80 12.83
CA PHE A 57 -1.91 15.12 13.03
C PHE A 57 -2.93 15.50 11.96
N ASN A 58 -3.78 14.54 11.57
CA ASN A 58 -5.04 14.86 10.94
C ASN A 58 -5.98 15.57 11.95
N HIS A 59 -7.12 16.09 11.45
CA HIS A 59 -8.07 16.87 12.26
C HIS A 59 -8.53 16.18 13.56
N ASN A 60 -8.70 14.86 13.54
CA ASN A 60 -9.17 14.07 14.69
C ASN A 60 -8.05 13.40 15.49
N LYS A 61 -6.76 13.65 15.16
CA LYS A 61 -5.59 12.99 15.76
C LYS A 61 -5.61 11.45 15.67
N THR A 62 -6.34 10.89 14.72
CA THR A 62 -6.39 9.43 14.48
C THR A 62 -5.26 8.95 13.58
N ARG A 63 -4.63 9.87 12.83
CA ARG A 63 -3.56 9.58 11.87
C ARG A 63 -2.49 10.65 11.92
N LEU A 64 -1.26 10.25 11.64
CA LEU A 64 -0.21 11.18 11.25
C LEU A 64 -0.17 11.30 9.72
N ILE A 65 0.19 12.49 9.24
CA ILE A 65 0.27 12.86 7.83
C ILE A 65 1.69 13.36 7.56
N ASP A 66 2.36 12.81 6.55
CA ASP A 66 3.70 13.26 6.14
C ASP A 66 3.70 14.41 5.13
N HIS A 67 4.89 14.82 4.72
CA HIS A 67 5.13 15.86 3.73
C HIS A 67 4.42 15.64 2.39
N TYR A 68 4.23 14.39 1.96
CA TYR A 68 3.52 14.08 0.69
C TYR A 68 2.00 14.03 0.87
N GLY A 69 1.51 14.08 2.10
CA GLY A 69 0.11 13.88 2.43
C GLY A 69 -0.28 12.42 2.59
N PHE A 70 0.66 11.50 2.80
CA PHE A 70 0.34 10.11 3.13
C PHE A 70 -0.13 10.01 4.58
N GLU A 71 -1.18 9.24 4.81
CA GLU A 71 -1.71 9.05 6.16
C GLU A 71 -1.34 7.67 6.71
N PHE A 72 -0.94 7.64 7.99
CA PHE A 72 -0.39 6.46 8.67
C PHE A 72 -1.33 5.98 9.79
N PRO A 73 -2.41 5.24 9.49
CA PRO A 73 -3.42 4.80 10.47
C PRO A 73 -2.95 3.67 11.39
N HIS A 74 -1.88 2.94 11.01
CA HIS A 74 -1.54 1.66 11.64
C HIS A 74 -0.15 1.63 12.29
N ASP A 75 0.58 2.76 12.33
CA ASP A 75 1.99 2.79 12.72
C ASP A 75 2.28 3.29 14.13
N TYR A 76 1.35 4.07 14.71
CA TYR A 76 1.54 4.67 16.03
C TYR A 76 0.49 4.18 17.03
N PRO A 77 0.90 3.99 18.30
CA PRO A 77 0.00 3.47 19.33
C PRO A 77 -1.09 4.48 19.70
N LEU A 78 -2.26 3.94 20.03
CA LEU A 78 -3.39 4.73 20.49
C LEU A 78 -3.33 4.99 22.01
N THR A 79 -4.09 5.98 22.47
CA THR A 79 -4.17 6.41 23.88
C THR A 79 -4.59 5.32 24.86
N ASN A 80 -5.35 4.32 24.42
CA ASN A 80 -5.87 3.22 25.24
C ASN A 80 -4.97 1.96 25.24
N MET A 81 -3.90 1.93 24.44
CA MET A 81 -3.09 0.73 24.27
C MET A 81 -2.06 0.56 25.39
N THR A 82 -1.80 -0.70 25.75
CA THR A 82 -0.71 -1.13 26.64
C THR A 82 0.06 -2.29 26.01
N ASN A 83 1.32 -2.53 26.39
CA ASN A 83 2.16 -3.64 25.90
C ASN A 83 2.33 -3.71 24.36
N PHE A 84 2.49 -2.58 23.69
CA PHE A 84 2.55 -2.48 22.22
C PHE A 84 3.96 -2.31 21.64
N GLU A 85 5.00 -2.31 22.48
CA GLU A 85 6.36 -1.90 22.10
C GLU A 85 6.92 -2.72 20.92
N ASN A 86 6.64 -4.02 20.87
CA ASN A 86 7.09 -4.91 19.79
C ASN A 86 6.31 -4.74 18.47
N ASN A 87 5.23 -3.95 18.48
CA ASN A 87 4.25 -3.84 17.41
C ASN A 87 4.29 -2.48 16.69
N ILE A 88 5.13 -1.55 17.16
CA ILE A 88 5.25 -0.18 16.61
C ILE A 88 5.53 -0.22 15.11
N GLY A 89 4.75 0.47 14.28
CA GLY A 89 5.01 0.54 12.84
C GLY A 89 4.82 -0.77 12.07
N GLU A 90 4.27 -1.84 12.66
CA GLU A 90 4.06 -3.13 11.98
C GLU A 90 2.73 -3.22 11.20
N GLY A 91 1.97 -2.12 11.13
CA GLY A 91 0.66 -2.11 10.50
C GLY A 91 -0.40 -2.85 11.32
N VAL A 92 -0.23 -2.91 12.65
CA VAL A 92 -1.07 -3.69 13.57
C VAL A 92 -1.96 -2.85 14.46
N PHE A 93 -1.65 -1.56 14.63
CA PHE A 93 -2.62 -0.63 15.20
C PHE A 93 -3.71 -0.38 14.18
N GLY A 94 -4.87 0.12 14.57
CA GLY A 94 -5.91 0.53 13.63
C GLY A 94 -6.81 1.56 14.29
N GLU A 95 -7.47 2.38 13.48
CA GLU A 95 -8.39 3.39 14.02
C GLU A 95 -9.48 2.72 14.85
N GLU A 96 -9.57 3.14 16.12
CA GLU A 96 -10.61 2.70 17.04
C GLU A 96 -11.48 3.88 17.43
N GLN A 97 -12.79 3.68 17.40
CA GLN A 97 -13.74 4.74 17.74
C GLN A 97 -13.48 5.28 19.15
N GLY A 98 -13.26 6.59 19.25
CA GLY A 98 -13.00 7.26 20.53
C GLY A 98 -11.54 7.28 20.97
N ASN A 99 -10.62 6.71 20.19
CA ASN A 99 -9.19 6.70 20.48
C ASN A 99 -8.39 7.53 19.48
N CYS A 100 -7.31 8.15 19.96
CA CYS A 100 -6.39 8.95 19.16
C CYS A 100 -4.97 8.39 19.29
N ILE A 101 -4.08 8.77 18.37
CA ILE A 101 -2.65 8.52 18.53
C ILE A 101 -2.16 9.21 19.80
N THR A 102 -1.34 8.52 20.58
CA THR A 102 -0.79 9.06 21.83
C THR A 102 0.05 10.32 21.59
N GLU A 103 -0.05 11.31 22.49
CA GLU A 103 0.79 12.51 22.45
C GLU A 103 2.30 12.18 22.53
N LYS A 104 2.67 10.98 23.02
CA LYS A 104 4.05 10.48 23.07
C LYS A 104 4.53 9.84 21.76
N TRP A 105 3.80 9.97 20.66
CA TRP A 105 4.13 9.31 19.39
C TRP A 105 5.57 9.59 18.91
N TYR A 106 6.08 10.80 19.20
CA TYR A 106 7.43 11.22 18.83
C TYR A 106 8.53 10.33 19.41
N SER A 107 8.27 9.67 20.54
CA SER A 107 9.21 8.72 21.15
C SER A 107 9.40 7.45 20.31
N TYR A 108 8.49 7.17 19.37
CA TYR A 108 8.53 6.01 18.48
C TYR A 108 8.94 6.38 17.04
N TYR A 109 9.11 7.67 16.76
CA TYR A 109 9.35 8.17 15.41
C TYR A 109 10.58 7.55 14.75
N SER A 110 11.70 7.43 15.47
CA SER A 110 12.92 6.82 14.93
C SER A 110 12.70 5.39 14.48
N ASP A 111 11.97 4.60 15.27
CA ASP A 111 11.73 3.19 14.99
C ASP A 111 10.83 3.00 13.77
N VAL A 112 9.79 3.84 13.65
CA VAL A 112 8.88 3.84 12.50
C VAL A 112 9.61 4.32 11.24
N LEU A 113 10.42 5.38 11.34
CA LEU A 113 11.22 5.88 10.23
C LEU A 113 12.23 4.84 9.72
N ASP A 114 12.94 4.17 10.62
CA ASP A 114 13.88 3.10 10.27
C ASP A 114 13.17 1.91 9.61
N LYS A 115 11.95 1.59 10.05
CA LYS A 115 11.10 0.59 9.37
C LYS A 115 10.77 1.03 7.95
N TYR A 116 10.35 2.27 7.73
CA TYR A 116 10.05 2.77 6.39
C TYR A 116 11.27 2.82 5.50
N ASN A 117 12.45 3.21 6.01
CA ASN A 117 13.69 3.18 5.23
C ASN A 117 13.98 1.77 4.67
N ARG A 118 13.85 0.72 5.49
CA ARG A 118 13.99 -0.68 5.04
C ARG A 118 12.91 -1.10 4.04
N ARG A 119 11.66 -0.64 4.24
CA ARG A 119 10.55 -0.92 3.32
C ARG A 119 10.78 -0.27 1.95
N ILE A 120 11.24 0.98 1.93
CA ILE A 120 11.59 1.71 0.71
C ILE A 120 12.73 1.01 -0.04
N GLU A 121 13.76 0.55 0.66
CA GLU A 121 14.83 -0.24 0.05
C GLU A 121 14.30 -1.51 -0.61
N ARG A 122 13.44 -2.27 0.07
CA ARG A 122 12.80 -3.47 -0.49
C ARG A 122 11.92 -3.15 -1.70
N PHE A 123 11.15 -2.08 -1.62
CA PHE A 123 10.33 -1.60 -2.74
C PHE A 123 11.22 -1.32 -3.95
N ASN A 124 12.31 -0.56 -3.75
CA ASN A 124 13.28 -0.26 -4.81
C ASN A 124 13.90 -1.53 -5.39
N ASN A 125 14.21 -2.53 -4.57
CA ASN A 125 14.71 -3.81 -5.06
C ASN A 125 13.68 -4.55 -5.92
N ILE A 126 12.41 -4.57 -5.51
CA ILE A 126 11.33 -5.22 -6.30
C ILE A 126 11.12 -4.53 -7.64
N VAL A 127 10.99 -3.19 -7.65
CA VAL A 127 10.67 -2.46 -8.88
C VAL A 127 11.81 -2.44 -9.90
N ASN A 128 13.03 -2.76 -9.47
CA ASN A 128 14.19 -2.95 -10.34
C ASN A 128 14.50 -4.44 -10.61
N ASP A 129 13.72 -5.39 -10.09
CA ASP A 129 13.84 -6.81 -10.39
C ASP A 129 13.33 -7.09 -11.82
N THR A 130 13.82 -8.18 -12.40
CA THR A 130 13.39 -8.72 -13.70
C THR A 130 12.09 -9.52 -13.62
N LYS A 131 11.72 -10.00 -12.43
CA LYS A 131 10.46 -10.74 -12.21
C LYS A 131 9.24 -9.86 -12.52
N PRO A 132 8.16 -10.42 -13.08
CA PRO A 132 6.90 -9.69 -13.21
C PRO A 132 6.36 -9.27 -11.84
N ILE A 133 5.80 -8.07 -11.78
CA ILE A 133 5.23 -7.49 -10.57
C ILE A 133 3.72 -7.46 -10.70
N ILE A 134 3.01 -8.00 -9.71
CA ILE A 134 1.55 -7.89 -9.60
C ILE A 134 1.24 -6.91 -8.48
N VAL A 135 0.69 -5.75 -8.84
CA VAL A 135 0.27 -4.69 -7.93
C VAL A 135 -1.21 -4.88 -7.61
N LEU A 136 -1.53 -5.00 -6.31
CA LEU A 136 -2.90 -4.91 -5.82
C LEU A 136 -3.17 -3.46 -5.40
N CYS A 137 -4.27 -2.90 -5.87
CA CYS A 137 -4.58 -1.48 -5.71
C CYS A 137 -6.09 -1.20 -5.67
N ARG A 138 -6.47 -0.02 -5.17
CA ARG A 138 -7.86 0.43 -5.10
C ARG A 138 -7.96 1.88 -5.57
N TYR A 139 -8.18 2.05 -6.87
CA TYR A 139 -8.38 3.35 -7.50
C TYR A 139 -9.41 3.26 -8.63
N ASN A 140 -9.79 4.41 -9.20
CA ASN A 140 -10.49 4.40 -10.49
C ASN A 140 -9.55 3.94 -11.60
N THR A 141 -10.10 3.50 -12.74
CA THR A 141 -9.29 2.93 -13.83
C THR A 141 -8.28 3.93 -14.39
N LYS A 142 -8.63 5.21 -14.46
CA LYS A 142 -7.73 6.27 -14.95
C LYS A 142 -6.47 6.39 -14.08
N ASP A 143 -6.64 6.39 -12.76
CA ASP A 143 -5.54 6.45 -11.79
C ASP A 143 -4.58 5.25 -11.92
N ILE A 144 -5.08 4.09 -12.38
CA ILE A 144 -4.22 2.92 -12.65
C ILE A 144 -3.37 3.11 -13.89
N PHE A 145 -3.91 3.73 -14.94
CA PHE A 145 -3.11 4.12 -16.11
C PHE A 145 -2.03 5.14 -15.71
N ASP A 146 -2.41 6.16 -14.94
CA ASP A 146 -1.45 7.14 -14.41
C ASP A 146 -0.36 6.41 -13.59
N LEU A 147 -0.72 5.48 -12.70
CA LEU A 147 0.23 4.71 -11.91
C LEU A 147 1.17 3.85 -12.77
N GLN A 148 0.64 3.21 -13.83
CA GLN A 148 1.45 2.45 -14.79
C GLN A 148 2.48 3.37 -15.48
N GLU A 149 2.08 4.56 -15.91
CA GLU A 149 2.98 5.55 -16.49
C GLU A 149 4.05 6.00 -15.50
N LEU A 150 3.71 6.17 -14.22
CA LEU A 150 4.69 6.51 -13.18
C LEU A 150 5.78 5.45 -13.06
N PHE A 151 5.42 4.16 -13.08
CA PHE A 151 6.42 3.09 -13.03
C PHE A 151 7.34 3.08 -14.25
N ILE A 152 6.79 3.26 -15.45
CA ILE A 152 7.57 3.35 -16.69
C ILE A 152 8.48 4.58 -16.64
N LYS A 153 7.97 5.73 -16.19
CA LYS A 153 8.71 6.98 -16.15
C LYS A 153 9.89 6.93 -15.18
N TYR A 154 9.65 6.52 -13.93
CA TYR A 154 10.61 6.65 -12.84
C TYR A 154 11.45 5.39 -12.58
N TYR A 155 10.95 4.19 -12.90
CA TYR A 155 11.67 2.93 -12.70
C TYR A 155 12.04 2.21 -13.99
N LYS A 156 11.59 2.71 -15.16
CA LYS A 156 11.81 2.06 -16.47
C LYS A 156 11.29 0.62 -16.51
N ASN A 157 10.28 0.31 -15.70
CA ASN A 157 9.71 -1.03 -15.58
C ASN A 157 8.30 -1.05 -16.16
N ASN A 158 8.11 -1.86 -17.20
CA ASN A 158 6.83 -2.12 -17.86
C ASN A 158 6.33 -3.56 -17.62
N ASN A 159 7.07 -4.37 -16.86
CA ASN A 159 6.70 -5.74 -16.47
C ASN A 159 5.82 -5.74 -15.21
N ILE A 160 4.81 -4.86 -15.22
CA ILE A 160 3.96 -4.55 -14.07
C ILE A 160 2.50 -4.73 -14.48
N TYR A 161 1.79 -5.48 -13.66
CA TYR A 161 0.41 -5.87 -13.86
C TYR A 161 -0.40 -5.43 -12.65
N PHE A 162 -1.66 -5.05 -12.88
CA PHE A 162 -2.53 -4.48 -11.86
C PHE A 162 -3.76 -5.35 -11.69
N VAL A 163 -4.01 -5.73 -10.45
CA VAL A 163 -5.32 -6.17 -9.98
C VAL A 163 -5.89 -5.00 -9.20
N ASN A 164 -6.88 -4.32 -9.77
CA ASN A 164 -7.43 -3.10 -9.20
C ASN A 164 -8.85 -3.35 -8.70
N SER A 165 -9.11 -3.09 -7.42
CA SER A 165 -10.48 -3.15 -6.93
C SER A 165 -11.22 -1.84 -7.19
N CYS A 166 -12.17 -1.87 -8.11
CA CYS A 166 -12.99 -0.76 -8.56
C CYS A 166 -14.38 -1.25 -9.02
N TYR A 167 -15.39 -0.38 -8.96
CA TYR A 167 -16.72 -0.67 -9.49
C TYR A 167 -16.76 -0.76 -11.02
N GLU A 168 -15.87 -0.04 -11.71
CA GLU A 168 -15.84 0.00 -13.17
C GLU A 168 -15.28 -1.31 -13.74
N PRO A 169 -16.04 -2.05 -14.55
CA PRO A 169 -15.51 -3.24 -15.23
C PRO A 169 -14.52 -2.83 -16.32
N PHE A 170 -13.27 -3.29 -16.19
CA PHE A 170 -12.21 -3.03 -17.17
C PHE A 170 -11.20 -4.17 -17.16
N GLU A 171 -10.70 -4.54 -18.34
CA GLU A 171 -9.63 -5.53 -18.47
C GLU A 171 -8.84 -5.33 -19.76
N ASN A 172 -7.50 -5.39 -19.65
CA ASN A 172 -6.57 -5.53 -20.76
C ASN A 172 -5.43 -6.48 -20.37
N ASP A 173 -4.34 -6.51 -21.13
CA ASP A 173 -3.21 -7.42 -20.86
C ASP A 173 -2.47 -7.13 -19.54
N TYR A 174 -2.53 -5.89 -19.05
CA TYR A 174 -1.81 -5.43 -17.86
C TYR A 174 -2.71 -5.16 -16.66
N ILE A 175 -3.97 -4.80 -16.88
CA ILE A 175 -4.89 -4.33 -15.84
C ILE A 175 -6.12 -5.23 -15.83
N LYS A 176 -6.52 -5.67 -14.65
CA LYS A 176 -7.82 -6.30 -14.40
C LYS A 176 -8.50 -5.59 -13.26
N ASN A 177 -9.62 -4.94 -13.55
CA ASN A 177 -10.50 -4.46 -12.50
C ASN A 177 -11.31 -5.64 -11.94
N ILE A 178 -11.44 -5.64 -10.63
CA ILE A 178 -12.27 -6.56 -9.85
C ILE A 178 -13.12 -5.73 -8.90
N TYR A 179 -14.20 -6.29 -8.37
CA TYR A 179 -15.03 -5.60 -7.39
C TYR A 179 -15.09 -6.41 -6.11
N THR A 180 -14.32 -6.00 -5.09
CA THR A 180 -14.08 -6.82 -3.89
C THR A 180 -15.13 -6.64 -2.79
N GLU A 181 -16.17 -5.84 -3.03
CA GLU A 181 -17.24 -5.61 -2.06
C GLU A 181 -18.50 -6.36 -2.48
N LYS A 182 -18.82 -7.45 -1.79
CA LYS A 182 -19.94 -8.33 -2.18
C LYS A 182 -20.71 -8.80 -0.96
N GLU A 183 -22.04 -8.79 -1.02
CA GLU A 183 -22.91 -9.38 0.01
C GLU A 183 -22.58 -8.87 1.44
N ASN A 184 -22.38 -7.55 1.58
CA ASN A 184 -21.96 -6.89 2.83
C ASN A 184 -20.56 -7.26 3.35
N LYS A 185 -19.75 -7.99 2.58
CA LYS A 185 -18.34 -8.19 2.87
C LYS A 185 -17.51 -7.08 2.23
N TRP A 186 -16.79 -6.36 3.09
CA TRP A 186 -15.75 -5.44 2.65
C TRP A 186 -14.47 -6.24 2.39
N ASN A 187 -13.91 -6.11 1.17
CA ASN A 187 -12.61 -6.69 0.78
C ASN A 187 -12.55 -8.23 0.70
N ASP A 188 -13.44 -8.87 -0.07
CA ASP A 188 -13.45 -10.33 -0.28
C ASP A 188 -12.16 -10.85 -0.95
N VAL A 189 -11.39 -11.62 -0.18
CA VAL A 189 -10.09 -12.18 -0.58
C VAL A 189 -10.19 -13.16 -1.76
N ASN A 190 -11.33 -13.83 -1.96
CA ASN A 190 -11.49 -14.78 -3.07
C ASN A 190 -11.54 -14.04 -4.40
N ILE A 191 -12.15 -12.85 -4.41
CA ILE A 191 -12.21 -12.01 -5.61
C ILE A 191 -10.81 -11.50 -5.97
N TRP A 192 -10.00 -11.11 -4.98
CA TRP A 192 -8.58 -10.82 -5.18
C TRP A 192 -7.83 -12.00 -5.80
N LYS A 193 -8.03 -13.20 -5.24
CA LYS A 193 -7.38 -14.44 -5.72
C LYS A 193 -7.74 -14.74 -7.18
N GLU A 194 -9.00 -14.58 -7.56
CA GLU A 194 -9.46 -14.75 -8.94
C GLU A 194 -8.81 -13.73 -9.87
N GLY A 195 -8.72 -12.47 -9.46
CA GLY A 195 -8.04 -11.41 -10.21
C GLY A 195 -6.56 -11.71 -10.45
N ILE A 196 -5.85 -12.10 -9.39
CA ILE A 196 -4.43 -12.50 -9.45
C ILE A 196 -4.24 -13.69 -10.39
N ASN A 197 -5.07 -14.73 -10.25
CA ASN A 197 -4.97 -15.93 -11.09
C ASN A 197 -5.20 -15.62 -12.57
N ALA A 198 -6.14 -14.73 -12.88
CA ALA A 198 -6.39 -14.29 -14.25
C ALA A 198 -5.17 -13.57 -14.85
N ILE A 199 -4.54 -12.68 -14.10
CA ILE A 199 -3.29 -12.00 -14.52
C ILE A 199 -2.14 -13.00 -14.69
N ILE A 200 -1.94 -13.90 -13.72
CA ILE A 200 -0.90 -14.94 -13.80
C ILE A 200 -1.08 -15.81 -15.05
N LYS A 201 -2.33 -16.14 -15.42
CA LYS A 201 -2.62 -16.91 -16.62
C LYS A 201 -2.19 -16.16 -17.88
N LYS A 202 -2.40 -14.84 -17.96
CA LYS A 202 -1.96 -14.01 -19.09
C LYS A 202 -0.44 -13.94 -19.20
N ILE A 203 0.26 -13.78 -18.07
CA ILE A 203 1.73 -13.68 -18.05
C ILE A 203 2.40 -14.99 -18.53
N LYS A 204 1.74 -16.14 -18.33
CA LYS A 204 2.27 -17.47 -18.70
C LYS A 204 1.93 -17.91 -20.12
N GLN A 205 1.10 -17.17 -20.85
CA GLN A 205 0.74 -17.44 -22.25
C GLN A 205 1.78 -16.86 -23.18
#